data_AF-A0A969CY43-F1
#
_entry.id   AF-A0A969CY43-F1
#
_cell.length_a   1.000
_cell.length_b   1.000
_cell.length_c   1.000
_cell.angle_alpha   90.00
_cell.angle_beta   90.00
_cell.angle_gamma   90.00
#
_symmetry.space_group_name_H-M   'P 1'
#
loop_
_entity.id
_entity.type
_entity.pdbx_description
1 polymer ?
#
loop_
_entity_poly.entity_id
_entity_poly.type
_entity_poly.pdbx_seq_one_letter_code
_entity_poly.pdbx_strand_id
1 'polypeptide(L)'
;MYLEQYSFVEQIALLANAEALVAPHGAGLTNLLWCQVGTKALEIFSPRFINPCFWAIANQVNVDYFYLIGRGKITSTPNYLSNDVLSDILVPLDDLQSSLELMSL
;
A
#
# COMPACT_ATOMS: atom_id res chain seq x y z
N MET A 1 -11.06 -5.44 -4.89
CA MET A 1 -11.07 -4.64 -6.13
C MET A 1 -9.70 -4.79 -6.77
N TYR A 2 -9.63 -5.05 -8.08
CA TYR A 2 -8.36 -5.10 -8.82
C TYR A 2 -8.36 -3.98 -9.85
N LEU A 3 -7.37 -3.07 -9.78
CA LEU A 3 -7.33 -1.91 -10.66
C LEU A 3 -7.15 -2.30 -12.13
N GLU A 4 -6.51 -3.43 -12.43
CA GLU A 4 -6.35 -3.95 -13.80
C GLU A 4 -7.68 -4.29 -14.51
N GLN A 5 -8.79 -4.38 -13.77
CA GLN A 5 -10.12 -4.62 -14.35
C GLN A 5 -10.79 -3.35 -14.88
N TYR A 6 -10.21 -2.18 -14.59
CA TYR A 6 -10.72 -0.88 -15.01
C TYR A 6 -9.85 -0.31 -16.12
N SER A 7 -10.47 0.41 -17.05
CA SER A 7 -9.74 1.25 -18.00
C SER A 7 -8.91 2.30 -17.26
N PHE A 8 -7.89 2.83 -17.93
CA PHE A 8 -7.04 3.87 -17.34
C PHE A 8 -7.82 5.09 -16.84
N VAL A 9 -8.84 5.51 -17.60
CA VAL A 9 -9.69 6.66 -17.22
C VAL A 9 -10.55 6.33 -16.00
N GLU A 10 -11.07 5.11 -15.91
CA GLU A 10 -11.84 4.66 -14.73
C GLU A 10 -10.95 4.56 -13.49
N GLN A 11 -9.69 4.12 -13.62
CA GLN A 11 -8.73 4.13 -12.51
C GLN A 11 -8.51 5.56 -12.01
N ILE A 12 -8.23 6.52 -12.90
CA ILE A 12 -8.07 7.92 -12.52
C ILE A 12 -9.32 8.44 -11.81
N ALA A 13 -10.51 8.25 -12.40
CA ALA A 13 -11.75 8.76 -11.84
C ALA A 13 -12.05 8.19 -10.44
N LEU A 14 -11.76 6.91 -10.24
CA LEU A 14 -11.94 6.24 -8.96
C LEU A 14 -10.98 6.80 -7.90
N LEU A 15 -9.69 6.90 -8.21
CA LEU A 15 -8.69 7.32 -7.24
C LEU A 15 -8.71 8.83 -6.96
N ALA A 16 -9.13 9.65 -7.92
CA ALA A 16 -9.30 11.09 -7.73
C ALA A 16 -10.42 11.46 -6.74
N ASN A 17 -11.27 10.50 -6.36
CA ASN A 17 -12.35 10.67 -5.38
C ASN A 17 -12.13 9.83 -4.11
N ALA A 18 -10.97 9.16 -3.97
CA ALA A 18 -10.69 8.35 -2.80
C ALA A 18 -10.30 9.22 -1.59
N GLU A 19 -11.04 9.08 -0.50
CA GLU A 19 -10.68 9.66 0.80
C GLU A 19 -9.51 8.89 1.44
N ALA A 20 -9.56 7.56 1.31
CA ALA A 20 -8.52 6.67 1.78
C ALA A 20 -8.26 5.51 0.81
N LEU A 21 -7.02 5.05 0.77
CA LEU A 21 -6.56 3.88 0.04
C LEU A 21 -5.81 2.96 1.01
N VAL A 22 -6.23 1.70 1.10
CA VAL A 22 -5.52 0.67 1.88
C VAL A 22 -5.21 -0.48 0.94
N ALA A 23 -3.93 -0.81 0.79
CA ALA A 23 -3.51 -1.87 -0.13
C ALA A 23 -2.20 -2.54 0.29
N PRO A 24 -1.97 -3.81 -0.08
CA PRO A 24 -0.65 -4.40 -0.01
C PRO A 24 0.32 -3.69 -0.95
N HIS A 25 1.62 -3.75 -0.63
CA HIS A 25 2.68 -3.26 -1.49
C HIS A 25 2.55 -3.86 -2.90
N GLY A 26 2.55 -3.02 -3.94
CA GLY A 26 2.45 -3.47 -5.31
C GLY A 26 2.26 -2.33 -6.32
N ALA A 27 2.51 -2.62 -7.60
CA ALA A 27 2.50 -1.62 -8.68
C ALA A 27 1.20 -0.82 -8.82
N GLY A 28 0.06 -1.35 -8.34
CA GLY A 28 -1.21 -0.64 -8.29
C GLY A 28 -1.14 0.68 -7.50
N LEU A 29 -0.24 0.78 -6.50
CA LEU A 29 0.00 2.00 -5.72
C LEU A 29 0.64 3.14 -6.53
N THR A 30 1.08 2.91 -7.77
CA THR A 30 1.40 4.02 -8.69
C THR A 30 0.20 4.96 -8.91
N ASN A 31 -1.03 4.47 -8.74
CA ASN A 31 -2.25 5.27 -8.86
C ASN A 31 -2.43 6.31 -7.75
N LEU A 32 -1.57 6.33 -6.72
CA LEU A 32 -1.50 7.45 -5.77
C LEU A 32 -1.29 8.80 -6.50
N LEU A 33 -0.67 8.79 -7.68
CA LEU A 33 -0.51 9.97 -8.54
C LEU A 33 -1.84 10.68 -8.88
N TRP A 34 -2.97 9.97 -8.81
CA TRP A 34 -4.29 10.48 -9.17
C TRP A 34 -5.12 10.91 -7.96
N CYS A 35 -4.64 10.65 -6.73
CA CYS A 35 -5.36 10.99 -5.50
C CYS A 35 -5.32 12.50 -5.23
N GLN A 36 -6.27 12.97 -4.42
CA GLN A 36 -6.28 14.37 -3.98
C GLN A 36 -5.23 14.59 -2.88
N VAL A 37 -4.82 15.85 -2.73
CA VAL A 37 -3.99 16.28 -1.59
C VAL A 37 -4.71 15.96 -0.28
N GLY A 38 -4.02 15.32 0.65
CA GLY A 38 -4.57 14.88 1.93
C GLY A 38 -5.33 13.55 1.88
N THR A 39 -5.45 12.89 0.72
CA THR A 39 -5.90 11.48 0.68
C THR A 39 -5.00 10.63 1.58
N LYS A 40 -5.60 9.72 2.34
CA LYS A 40 -4.87 8.85 3.27
C LYS A 40 -4.48 7.54 2.58
N ALA A 41 -3.22 7.16 2.62
CA ALA A 41 -2.76 5.90 2.02
C ALA A 41 -2.11 5.02 3.08
N LEU A 42 -2.62 3.81 3.28
CA LEU A 42 -1.98 2.77 4.09
C LEU A 42 -1.41 1.69 3.19
N GLU A 43 -0.09 1.60 3.18
CA GLU A 43 0.64 0.56 2.48
C GLU A 43 1.02 -0.59 3.40
N ILE A 44 0.61 -1.81 3.04
CA ILE A 44 0.88 -3.01 3.83
C ILE A 44 2.05 -3.77 3.22
N PHE A 45 3.16 -3.83 3.94
CA PHE A 45 4.38 -4.53 3.51
C PHE A 45 4.43 -5.97 4.00
N SER A 46 5.03 -6.82 3.18
CA SER A 46 5.60 -8.08 3.66
C SER A 46 6.87 -7.78 4.47
N PRO A 47 7.12 -8.46 5.61
CA PRO A 47 8.39 -8.29 6.33
C PRO A 47 9.60 -8.80 5.52
N ARG A 48 9.38 -9.53 4.42
CA ARG A 48 10.42 -10.05 3.52
C ARG A 48 10.77 -9.10 2.38
N PHE A 49 9.91 -8.11 2.09
CA PHE A 49 10.11 -7.19 0.98
C PHE A 49 9.58 -5.80 1.31
N ILE A 50 10.51 -4.86 1.50
CA ILE A 50 10.21 -3.45 1.77
C ILE A 50 10.87 -2.60 0.68
N ASN A 51 10.06 -1.95 -0.13
CA ASN A 51 10.49 -0.97 -1.12
C ASN A 51 9.70 0.33 -0.91
N PRO A 52 10.33 1.42 -0.45
CA PRO A 52 9.64 2.66 -0.11
C PRO A 52 9.33 3.55 -1.33
N CYS A 53 9.26 2.98 -2.55
CA CYS A 53 9.02 3.76 -3.76
C CYS A 53 7.66 4.48 -3.75
N PHE A 54 6.62 3.90 -3.16
CA PHE A 54 5.30 4.54 -3.11
C PHE A 54 5.19 5.57 -1.98
N TRP A 55 5.95 5.43 -0.89
CA TRP A 55 6.17 6.52 0.05
C TRP A 55 6.77 7.73 -0.67
N ALA A 56 7.77 7.53 -1.54
CA ALA A 56 8.36 8.63 -2.31
C ALA A 56 7.34 9.30 -3.23
N ILE A 57 6.49 8.53 -3.92
CA ILE A 57 5.41 9.08 -4.75
C ILE A 57 4.42 9.89 -3.88
N ALA A 58 3.96 9.32 -2.77
CA ALA A 58 2.99 9.98 -1.89
C ALA A 58 3.48 11.35 -1.39
N ASN A 59 4.77 11.46 -1.05
CA ASN A 59 5.39 12.73 -0.67
C ASN A 59 5.41 13.76 -1.81
N GLN A 60 5.55 13.33 -3.07
CA GLN A 60 5.53 14.25 -4.22
C GLN A 60 4.13 14.79 -4.51
N VAL A 61 3.07 14.02 -4.19
CA VAL A 61 1.68 14.39 -4.47
C VAL A 61 0.88 14.82 -3.24
N ASN A 62 1.54 14.97 -2.08
CA ASN A 62 0.93 15.36 -0.80
C ASN A 62 -0.21 14.44 -0.35
N VAL A 63 0.00 13.14 -0.48
CA VAL A 63 -0.85 12.10 0.11
C VAL A 63 -0.34 11.81 1.53
N ASP A 64 -1.26 11.72 2.49
CA ASP A 64 -0.96 11.37 3.88
C ASP A 64 -0.65 9.86 3.96
N TYR A 65 0.64 9.54 3.94
CA TYR A 65 1.11 8.17 3.82
C TYR A 65 1.39 7.50 5.18
N PHE A 66 0.86 6.29 5.33
CA PHE A 66 1.02 5.39 6.46
C PHE A 66 1.50 4.03 5.94
N TYR A 67 2.13 3.25 6.82
CA TYR A 67 2.54 1.90 6.48
C TYR A 67 2.28 0.93 7.63
N LEU A 68 2.07 -0.34 7.28
CA LEU A 68 1.95 -1.45 8.21
C LEU A 68 2.85 -2.59 7.73
N ILE A 69 3.79 -3.04 8.56
CA ILE A 69 4.60 -4.22 8.25
C ILE A 69 3.87 -5.43 8.81
N GLY A 70 3.42 -6.32 7.92
CA GLY A 70 2.77 -7.56 8.31
C GLY A 70 3.73 -8.57 8.95
N ARG A 71 3.17 -9.71 9.34
CA ARG A 71 3.89 -10.86 9.87
C ARG A 71 4.09 -11.90 8.76
N GLY A 72 5.11 -12.73 8.92
CA GLY A 72 5.42 -13.82 8.00
C GLY A 72 6.59 -14.62 8.55
N LYS A 73 6.64 -15.92 8.27
CA LYS A 73 7.81 -16.72 8.65
C LYS A 73 9.01 -16.25 7.81
N ILE A 74 10.00 -15.67 8.46
CA ILE A 74 11.34 -15.48 7.88
C ILE A 74 12.00 -16.85 7.87
N THR A 75 11.69 -17.66 6.87
CA THR A 75 12.23 -19.03 6.73
C THR A 75 13.64 -19.05 6.14
N SER A 76 14.10 -17.93 5.60
CA SER A 76 15.41 -17.78 4.97
C SER A 76 15.88 -16.33 5.06
N THR A 77 17.20 -16.11 4.96
CA THR A 77 17.78 -14.78 4.76
C THR A 77 17.11 -14.08 3.58
N PRO A 78 16.81 -12.76 3.67
CA PRO A 78 16.26 -12.00 2.55
C PRO A 78 17.21 -12.13 1.36
N ASN A 79 16.69 -12.59 0.22
CA ASN A 79 17.46 -12.66 -1.01
C ASN A 79 16.67 -11.90 -2.08
N TYR A 80 17.29 -10.95 -2.77
CA TYR A 80 16.63 -10.22 -3.86
C TYR A 80 16.23 -11.14 -5.03
N LEU A 81 16.70 -12.40 -5.04
CA LEU A 81 16.32 -13.45 -5.99
C LEU A 81 15.17 -14.35 -5.50
N SER A 82 14.70 -14.23 -4.25
CA SER A 82 13.52 -14.98 -3.80
C SER A 82 12.24 -14.32 -4.29
N ASN A 83 11.20 -15.14 -4.52
CA ASN A 83 9.82 -14.72 -4.77
C ASN A 83 9.17 -14.09 -3.51
N ASP A 84 9.93 -13.33 -2.72
CA ASP A 84 9.48 -12.71 -1.48
C ASP A 84 8.36 -11.69 -1.73
N VAL A 85 8.33 -11.09 -2.93
CA VAL A 85 7.23 -10.24 -3.43
C VAL A 85 5.90 -11.00 -3.53
N LEU A 86 5.94 -12.31 -3.80
CA LEU A 86 4.76 -13.16 -3.94
C LEU A 86 4.36 -13.87 -2.63
N SER A 87 5.05 -13.56 -1.53
CA SER A 87 4.76 -14.20 -0.24
C SER A 87 3.50 -13.64 0.38
N ASP A 88 2.77 -14.51 1.10
CA ASP A 88 1.62 -14.10 1.90
C ASP A 88 2.04 -13.07 2.97
N ILE A 89 1.14 -12.10 3.20
CA ILE A 89 1.27 -11.11 4.26
C ILE A 89 0.24 -11.46 5.34
N LEU A 90 0.68 -11.84 6.53
CA LEU A 90 -0.22 -12.01 7.67
C LEU A 90 -0.43 -10.67 8.35
N VAL A 91 -1.63 -10.11 8.25
CA VAL A 91 -1.97 -8.82 8.88
C VAL A 91 -2.78 -9.07 10.16
N PRO A 92 -2.24 -8.77 11.33
CA PRO A 92 -2.98 -8.85 12.59
C PRO A 92 -4.06 -7.78 12.64
N LEU A 93 -5.27 -8.16 13.07
CA LEU A 93 -6.40 -7.23 13.10
C LEU A 93 -6.18 -6.07 14.08
N ASP A 94 -5.56 -6.31 15.23
CA ASP A 94 -5.27 -5.25 16.21
C ASP A 94 -4.28 -4.20 15.65
N ASP A 95 -3.26 -4.66 14.91
CA ASP A 95 -2.27 -3.77 14.28
C ASP A 95 -2.92 -2.99 13.12
N LEU A 96 -3.79 -3.62 12.35
CA LEU A 96 -4.57 -2.96 11.30
C LEU A 96 -5.52 -1.93 11.88
N GLN A 97 -6.27 -2.28 12.92
CA GLN A 97 -7.19 -1.36 13.60
C GLN A 97 -6.44 -0.14 14.15
N SER A 98 -5.31 -0.36 14.84
CA SER A 98 -4.47 0.74 15.35
C SER A 98 -3.96 1.65 14.22
N SER A 99 -3.66 1.08 13.05
CA SER A 99 -3.24 1.85 11.87
C SER A 99 -4.38 2.70 11.31
N LEU A 100 -5.61 2.16 11.24
CA LEU A 100 -6.78 2.89 10.79
C LEU A 100 -7.17 4.02 11.76
N GLU A 101 -7.08 3.77 13.07
CA GLU A 101 -7.29 4.80 14.09
C GLU A 101 -6.27 5.94 13.97
N LEU A 102 -4.99 5.61 13.72
CA LEU A 102 -3.94 6.60 13.46
C LEU A 102 -4.24 7.44 12.21
N MET A 103 -4.86 6.85 11.19
CA MET A 103 -5.32 7.55 9.99
C MET A 103 -6.54 8.44 10.26
N SER A 104 -7.20 8.31 11.42
CA SER A 104 -8.51 8.90 11.72
C SER A 104 -9.65 8.34 10.86
N LEU A 105 -9.62 7.02 10.60
CA LEU A 105 -10.68 6.24 9.94
C LEU A 105 -11.43 5.33 10.93
#